data_AF-A0A962YRC0-F1
#
_entry.id   AF-A0A962YRC0-F1
#
_cell.length_a   1.000
_cell.length_b   1.000
_cell.length_c   1.000
_cell.angle_alpha   90.00
_cell.angle_beta   90.00
_cell.angle_gamma   90.00
#
_symmetry.space_group_name_H-M   'P 1'
#
loop_
_entity.id
_entity.type
_entity.pdbx_description
1 polymer ?
#
loop_
_entity_poly.entity_id
_entity_poly.type
_entity_poly.pdbx_seq_one_letter_code
_entity_poly.pdbx_strand_id
1 'polypeptide(L)' 'MTVYFIGAGPGDPELITVKGQRLIRECPVVLYAGSLVPREVVFAANPDARIINTADLSLDNITYH' A
#
# COMPACT_ATOMS: atom_id res chain seq x y z
N MET A 1 -6.40 1.65 -16.34
CA MET A 1 -6.38 1.73 -14.86
C MET A 1 -6.20 0.31 -14.34
N THR A 2 -5.24 0.06 -13.46
CA THR A 2 -4.91 -1.29 -12.96
C THR A 2 -4.76 -1.26 -11.44
N VAL A 3 -5.39 -2.21 -10.75
CA VAL A 3 -5.22 -2.40 -9.29
C VAL A 3 -4.26 -3.57 -9.06
N TYR A 4 -3.20 -3.33 -8.29
CA TYR A 4 -2.26 -4.36 -7.88
C TYR A 4 -2.54 -4.76 -6.44
N PHE A 5 -2.99 -5.99 -6.22
CA PHE A 5 -3.01 -6.59 -4.88
C PHE A 5 -1.60 -7.08 -4.54
N ILE A 6 -1.03 -6.55 -3.46
CA ILE A 6 0.36 -6.81 -3.07
C ILE A 6 0.36 -7.36 -1.64
N GLY A 7 0.98 -8.52 -1.45
CA GLY A 7 1.30 -9.02 -0.12
C GLY A 7 2.47 -8.23 0.47
N ALA A 8 2.27 -7.56 1.60
CA ALA A 8 3.28 -6.74 2.28
C ALA A 8 4.36 -7.56 3.02
N GLY A 9 4.19 -8.88 3.11
CA GLY A 9 5.01 -9.76 3.94
C GLY A 9 4.46 -9.90 5.37
N PRO A 10 5.18 -10.59 6.27
CA PRO A 10 4.71 -10.93 7.61
C PRO A 10 4.94 -9.83 8.67
N GLY A 11 5.52 -8.69 8.29
CA GLY A 11 5.73 -7.54 9.18
C GLY A 11 7.13 -6.94 9.11
N ASP A 12 8.14 -7.70 8.68
CA ASP A 12 9.45 -7.13 8.37
C ASP A 12 9.40 -6.46 6.98
N PRO A 13 9.71 -5.16 6.85
CA PRO A 13 9.70 -4.46 5.57
C PRO A 13 10.61 -5.04 4.49
N GLU A 14 11.68 -5.75 4.87
CA GLU A 14 12.59 -6.38 3.91
C GLU A 14 12.03 -7.68 3.31
N LEU A 15 10.97 -8.23 3.90
CA LEU A 15 10.33 -9.47 3.44
C LEU A 15 9.22 -9.24 2.40
N ILE A 16 9.00 -8.00 1.96
CA ILE A 16 8.19 -7.74 0.77
C ILE A 16 8.92 -8.24 -0.49
N THR A 17 8.17 -8.69 -1.49
CA THR A 17 8.78 -9.03 -2.79
C THR A 17 9.36 -7.78 -3.47
N VAL A 18 10.45 -7.97 -4.22
CA VAL A 18 11.07 -6.89 -5.03
C VAL A 18 10.07 -6.22 -5.98
N LYS A 19 9.17 -7.01 -6.60
CA LYS A 19 8.11 -6.48 -7.47
C LYS A 19 7.10 -5.64 -6.68
N GLY A 20 6.69 -6.09 -5.50
CA GLY A 20 5.75 -5.35 -4.64
C GLY A 20 6.32 -3.99 -4.23
N GLN A 21 7.56 -3.95 -3.75
CA GLN A 21 8.22 -2.69 -3.37
C GLN A 21 8.36 -1.72 -4.56
N ARG A 22 8.69 -2.24 -5.74
CA ARG A 22 8.79 -1.42 -6.96
C ARG A 22 7.44 -0.81 -7.35
N LEU A 23 6.36 -1.58 -7.30
CA LEU A 23 5.02 -1.07 -7.59
C LEU A 23 4.58 0.00 -6.58
N ILE A 24 4.85 -0.19 -5.28
CA ILE A 24 4.54 0.83 -4.26
C ILE A 24 5.25 2.16 -4.56
N ARG A 25 6.52 2.11 -4.99
CA ARG A 25 7.30 3.30 -5.39
C ARG A 25 6.76 4.01 -6.62
N GLU A 26 6.20 3.26 -7.58
CA GLU A 26 5.76 3.77 -8.88
C GLU A 26 4.29 4.23 -8.89
N CYS A 27 3.44 3.67 -8.00
CA CYS A 27 2.01 3.94 -8.01
C CYS A 27 1.67 5.35 -7.45
N PRO A 28 0.80 6.11 -8.13
CA PRO A 28 0.36 7.43 -7.66
C PRO A 28 -0.65 7.36 -6.49
N VAL A 29 -1.20 6.18 -6.21
CA VAL A 29 -2.16 5.94 -5.12
C VAL A 29 -1.80 4.61 -4.45
N VAL A 30 -1.73 4.61 -3.12
CA VAL A 30 -1.41 3.42 -2.30
C VAL A 30 -2.44 3.30 -1.19
N LEU A 31 -3.20 2.21 -1.21
CA LEU A 31 -4.16 1.85 -0.15
C LEU A 31 -3.54 0.73 0.69
N TYR A 32 -3.59 0.84 2.01
CA TYR A 32 -3.04 -0.18 2.91
C TYR A 32 -3.98 -0.49 4.09
N ALA A 33 -3.99 -1.76 4.50
CA ALA A 33 -4.90 -2.29 5.52
C ALA A 33 -4.38 -2.04 6.96
N GLY A 34 -4.24 -0.78 7.33
CA GLY A 34 -3.97 -0.39 8.72
C GLY A 34 -2.67 -0.91 9.30
N SER A 35 -2.71 -1.19 10.60
CA SER A 35 -1.55 -1.51 11.43
C SER A 35 -0.88 -2.85 11.10
N LEU A 36 -1.51 -3.69 10.29
CA LEU A 36 -0.91 -4.97 9.86
C LEU A 36 0.13 -4.79 8.77
N VAL A 37 0.14 -3.64 8.08
CA VAL A 37 1.16 -3.30 7.09
C VAL A 37 2.19 -2.38 7.76
N PRO A 38 3.49 -2.72 7.76
CA PRO A 38 4.53 -1.86 8.32
C PRO A 38 4.55 -0.51 7.59
N ARG A 39 4.72 0.58 8.34
CA ARG A 39 4.69 1.93 7.77
C ARG A 39 5.83 2.15 6.78
N GLU A 40 6.96 1.51 7.03
CA GLU A 40 8.17 1.53 6.20
C GLU A 40 7.90 0.96 4.79
N VAL A 41 6.99 -0.02 4.68
CA VAL A 41 6.57 -0.57 3.37
C VAL A 41 5.82 0.50 2.57
N VAL A 42 4.93 1.24 3.22
CA VAL A 42 4.05 2.21 2.56
C VAL A 42 4.76 3.54 2.28
N PHE A 43 5.62 3.99 3.20
CA PHE A 43 6.40 5.24 3.06
C PHE A 43 7.55 5.14 2.05
N ALA A 44 7.77 3.97 1.45
CA ALA A 44 8.57 3.85 0.24
C ALA A 44 7.86 4.40 -1.01
N ALA A 45 6.57 4.75 -0.94
CA ALA A 45 5.83 5.33 -2.06
C ALA A 45 6.42 6.68 -2.51
N ASN A 46 6.09 7.06 -3.75
CA ASN A 46 6.41 8.38 -4.28
C ASN A 46 5.90 9.48 -3.32
N PRO A 47 6.68 10.54 -3.02
CA PRO A 47 6.22 11.67 -2.19
C PRO A 47 4.92 12.33 -2.65
N ASP A 48 4.62 12.30 -3.94
CA ASP A 48 3.38 12.84 -4.52
C ASP A 48 2.23 11.82 -4.50
N ALA A 49 2.46 10.58 -4.05
CA ALA A 49 1.45 9.55 -4.00
C ALA A 49 0.42 9.83 -2.90
N ARG A 50 -0.84 9.55 -3.21
CA ARG A 50 -1.91 9.55 -2.21
C ARG A 50 -1.85 8.26 -1.41
N ILE A 51 -1.43 8.36 -0.14
CA ILE A 51 -1.37 7.24 0.80
C ILE A 51 -2.63 7.22 1.66
N ILE A 52 -3.36 6.12 1.63
CA ILE A 52 -4.68 5.99 2.27
C ILE A 52 -4.70 4.76 3.17
N ASN A 53 -4.92 4.98 4.46
CA ASN A 53 -5.21 3.91 5.41
C ASN A 53 -6.67 3.47 5.25
N THR A 54 -6.91 2.19 4.99
CA THR A 54 -8.26 1.65 4.80
C THR A 54 -8.85 0.98 6.03
N ALA A 55 -8.14 0.94 7.17
CA ALA A 55 -8.56 0.23 8.38
C ALA A 55 -9.98 0.59 8.85
N ASP A 56 -10.34 1.87 8.76
CA ASP A 56 -11.61 2.40 9.25
C ASP A 56 -12.62 2.68 8.12
N LEU A 57 -12.33 2.25 6.89
CA LEU A 57 -13.18 2.49 5.73
C LEU A 57 -14.11 1.29 5.47
N SER A 58 -15.35 1.58 5.09
CA SER A 58 -16.23 0.58 4.47
C SER A 58 -15.70 0.18 3.09
N LEU A 59 -16.15 -0.97 2.59
CA LEU A 59 -15.79 -1.42 1.23
C LEU A 59 -16.13 -0.37 0.18
N ASP A 60 -17.31 0.24 0.27
CA ASP A 60 -17.73 1.30 -0.65
C ASP A 60 -16.77 2.48 -0.58
N ASN A 61 -16.40 2.92 0.63
CA ASN A 61 -15.45 4.01 0.84
C ASN A 61 -14.06 3.72 0.25
N ILE A 62 -13.58 2.47 0.33
CA ILE A 62 -12.31 2.05 -0.28
C ILE A 62 -12.35 2.23 -1.80
N THR A 63 -13.47 1.93 -2.44
CA THR A 63 -13.59 1.94 -3.91
C THR A 63 -13.74 3.32 -4.56
N TYR A 64 -13.92 4.39 -3.76
CA TYR A 64 -13.96 5.77 -4.26
C TYR A 64 -12.58 6.40 -4.52
N HIS A 65 -11.50 5.69 -4.17
CA HIS A 65 -10.13 6.19 -4.24
C HIS A 65 -9.43 5.88 -5.56
#